data_AF-A0A0Q4U1A6-F1
#
_entry.id   AF-A0A0Q4U1A6-F1
#
_cell.length_a   1.000
_cell.length_b   1.000
_cell.length_c   1.000
_cell.angle_alpha   90.00
_cell.angle_beta   90.00
_cell.angle_gamma   90.00
#
_symmetry.space_group_name_H-M   'P 1'
#
loop_
_entity.id
_entity.type
_entity.pdbx_description
1 polymer ?
#
loop_
_entity_poly.entity_id
_entity_poly.type
_entity_poly.pdbx_seq_one_letter_code
_entity_poly.pdbx_strand_id
1 'polypeptide(L)' 'MDSAAQTRRREIATEHLLFKTMEYVEARHPGLLDFLEASLDHLGDPSDGPDKDDAAVREIARRMITGARREGA' A
#
# COMPACT_ATOMS: atom_id res chain seq x y z
N MET A 1 21.85 13.98 3.74
CA MET A 1 20.57 14.67 3.97
C MET A 1 19.63 14.22 2.88
N ASP A 2 18.60 13.43 3.24
CA ASP A 2 17.51 13.09 2.32
C ASP A 2 16.74 14.38 2.05
N SER A 3 16.80 14.89 0.82
CA SER A 3 16.03 16.07 0.45
C SER A 3 14.57 15.68 0.22
N ALA A 4 13.61 16.61 0.37
CA ALA A 4 12.20 16.32 0.06
C ALA A 4 12.01 15.73 -1.36
N ALA A 5 12.90 16.04 -2.30
CA ALA A 5 12.91 15.44 -3.64
C ALA A 5 13.44 14.00 -3.67
N GLN A 6 14.36 13.63 -2.79
CA GLN A 6 14.83 12.24 -2.67
C GLN A 6 13.82 11.37 -1.92
N THR A 7 13.15 11.88 -0.88
CA THR A 7 12.02 11.20 -0.22
C THR A 7 10.92 10.86 -1.22
N ARG A 8 10.42 11.86 -1.99
CA ARG A 8 9.40 11.62 -3.02
C ARG A 8 9.82 10.61 -4.08
N ARG A 9 11.08 10.64 -4.53
CA ARG A 9 11.58 9.66 -5.52
C ARG A 9 11.61 8.26 -4.96
N ARG A 10 11.98 8.10 -3.68
CA ARG A 10 11.97 6.81 -3.00
C ARG A 10 10.56 6.28 -2.82
N GLU A 11 9.60 7.15 -2.49
CA GLU A 11 8.18 6.80 -2.39
C GLU A 11 7.66 6.28 -3.73
N ILE A 12 7.82 7.05 -4.82
CA ILE A 12 7.41 6.65 -6.18
C ILE A 12 8.04 5.32 -6.59
N ALA A 13 9.35 5.14 -6.35
CA ALA A 13 10.04 3.91 -6.70
C ALA A 13 9.54 2.70 -5.89
N THR A 14 9.28 2.89 -4.60
CA THR A 14 8.79 1.83 -3.71
C THR A 14 7.38 1.41 -4.08
N GLU A 15 6.49 2.40 -4.28
CA GLU A 15 5.11 2.16 -4.73
C GLU A 15 5.10 1.39 -6.05
N HIS A 16 5.85 1.84 -7.06
CA HIS A 16 5.92 1.16 -8.36
C HIS A 16 6.34 -0.32 -8.24
N LEU A 17 7.41 -0.60 -7.49
CA LEU A 17 7.89 -1.96 -7.32
C LEU A 17 6.90 -2.83 -6.55
N LEU A 18 6.23 -2.27 -5.52
CA LEU A 18 5.20 -2.97 -4.77
C LEU A 18 3.99 -3.30 -5.65
N PHE A 19 3.51 -2.35 -6.46
CA PHE A 19 2.40 -2.56 -7.39
C PHE A 19 2.71 -3.68 -8.38
N LYS A 20 3.85 -3.61 -9.07
CA LYS A 20 4.25 -4.67 -10.02
C LYS A 20 4.43 -6.03 -9.34
N THR A 21 4.85 -6.05 -8.07
CA THR A 21 4.94 -7.29 -7.30
C THR A 21 3.55 -7.86 -6.99
N MET A 22 2.62 -7.03 -6.51
CA MET A 22 1.25 -7.44 -6.24
C MET A 22 0.56 -7.97 -7.50
N GLU A 23 0.70 -7.29 -8.63
CA GLU A 23 0.20 -7.73 -9.93
C GLU A 23 0.82 -9.07 -10.37
N TYR A 24 2.15 -9.19 -10.29
CA TYR A 24 2.85 -10.41 -10.67
C TYR A 24 2.39 -11.63 -9.87
N VAL A 25 2.20 -11.45 -8.56
CA VAL A 25 1.75 -12.51 -7.65
C VAL A 25 0.28 -12.80 -7.87
N GLU A 26 -0.60 -11.81 -7.92
CA GLU A 26 -2.04 -12.01 -8.18
C GLU A 26 -2.28 -12.78 -9.49
N ALA A 27 -1.55 -12.45 -10.55
CA ALA A 27 -1.65 -13.14 -11.85
C ALA A 27 -1.24 -14.63 -11.79
N ARG A 28 -0.41 -15.03 -10.82
CA ARG A 28 0.10 -16.41 -10.67
C ARG A 28 -0.58 -17.18 -9.55
N HIS A 29 -1.01 -16.46 -8.52
CA HIS A 29 -1.64 -16.94 -7.31
C HIS A 29 -2.82 -16.00 -6.99
N PRO A 30 -3.96 -16.17 -7.70
CA PRO A 30 -5.12 -15.32 -7.50
C PRO A 30 -5.62 -15.34 -6.06
N GLY A 31 -6.12 -14.19 -5.59
CA GLY A 31 -6.63 -13.99 -4.24
C GLY A 31 -5.68 -13.27 -3.28
N LEU A 32 -4.48 -12.86 -3.72
CA LEU A 32 -3.60 -12.00 -2.93
C LEU A 32 -4.31 -10.68 -2.60
N LEU A 33 -4.94 -10.03 -3.57
CA LEU A 33 -5.57 -8.73 -3.36
C LEU A 33 -6.77 -8.80 -2.41
N ASP A 34 -7.50 -9.92 -2.41
CA ASP A 34 -8.60 -10.16 -1.46
C ASP A 34 -8.05 -10.44 -0.05
N PHE A 35 -6.97 -11.22 0.04
CA PHE A 35 -6.27 -11.46 1.31
C PHE A 35 -5.75 -10.15 1.92
N LEU A 36 -5.14 -9.28 1.12
CA LEU A 36 -4.65 -7.98 1.59
C LEU A 36 -5.79 -7.06 2.03
N GLU A 37 -6.92 -7.02 1.31
CA GLU A 37 -8.10 -6.24 1.73
C GLU A 37 -8.65 -6.73 3.06
N ALA A 38 -8.76 -8.06 3.26
CA ALA A 38 -9.21 -8.63 4.52
C ALA A 38 -8.25 -8.34 5.69
N SER A 39 -6.96 -8.17 5.42
CA SER A 39 -5.96 -7.85 6.45
C SER A 39 -6.08 -6.42 7.00
N LEU A 40 -6.80 -5.51 6.32
CA LEU A 40 -6.88 -4.09 6.70
C LEU A 40 -7.57 -3.89 8.06
N ASP A 41 -8.45 -4.79 8.48
CA ASP A 41 -9.09 -4.74 9.80
C ASP A 41 -8.09 -4.87 10.96
N HIS A 42 -6.91 -5.44 10.68
CA HIS A 42 -5.80 -5.59 11.63
C HIS A 42 -4.71 -4.52 11.46
N LEU A 43 -4.85 -3.63 10.48
CA LEU A 43 -3.90 -2.55 10.23
C LEU A 43 -4.23 -1.33 11.11
N GLY A 44 -3.22 -0.67 11.64
CA GLY A 44 -3.35 0.57 12.42
C GLY A 44 -2.04 1.35 12.43
N ASP A 45 -2.10 2.57 12.96
CA ASP A 45 -0.96 3.44 13.18
C ASP A 45 -0.31 3.08 14.53
N PRO A 46 0.94 2.62 14.59
CA PRO A 46 1.59 2.30 15.87
C PRO A 46 1.99 3.54 16.69
N SER A 47 1.73 4.76 16.21
CA SER A 47 1.99 5.99 16.96
C SER A 47 1.18 6.04 18.27
N ASP A 48 1.84 6.54 19.32
CA ASP A 48 1.23 6.92 20.60
C ASP A 48 1.00 8.45 20.69
N GLY A 49 1.27 9.17 19.60
CA GLY A 49 1.19 10.62 19.50
C GLY A 49 -0.22 11.16 19.24
N PRO A 50 -0.42 12.48 19.36
CA PRO A 50 -1.69 13.14 19.10
C PRO A 50 -2.13 13.07 17.62
N ASP A 51 -1.22 12.68 16.74
CA ASP A 51 -1.41 12.53 15.29
C ASP A 51 -1.69 11.08 14.86
N LYS A 52 -1.82 10.13 15.81
CA LYS A 52 -2.19 8.74 15.52
C LYS A 52 -3.50 8.68 14.74
N ASP A 53 -3.49 8.03 13.58
CA ASP A 53 -4.69 7.86 12.74
C ASP A 53 -4.75 6.51 12.02
N ASP A 54 -5.32 5.51 12.69
CA ASP A 54 -5.55 4.16 12.13
C ASP A 54 -6.40 4.20 10.85
N ALA A 55 -7.37 5.13 10.78
CA ALA A 55 -8.29 5.20 9.64
C ALA A 55 -7.59 5.75 8.40
N ALA A 56 -6.73 6.76 8.56
CA ALA A 56 -5.91 7.28 7.47
C ALA A 56 -4.96 6.21 6.92
N VAL A 57 -4.31 5.43 7.79
CA VAL A 57 -3.44 4.31 7.38
C VAL A 57 -4.22 3.29 6.55
N ARG A 58 -5.40 2.86 7.03
CA ARG A 58 -6.27 1.91 6.32
C ARG A 58 -6.74 2.46 4.98
N GLU A 59 -7.08 3.75 4.91
CA GLU A 59 -7.54 4.38 3.68
C GLU A 59 -6.44 4.45 2.62
N ILE A 60 -5.19 4.75 3.01
CA ILE A 60 -4.04 4.70 2.11
C ILE A 60 -3.88 3.28 1.56
N ALA A 61 -3.89 2.26 2.43
CA ALA A 61 -3.74 0.87 2.02
C ALA A 61 -4.86 0.42 1.06
N ARG A 62 -6.12 0.80 1.33
CA ARG A 62 -7.26 0.49 0.45
C ARG A 62 -7.12 1.12 -0.93
N ARG A 63 -6.60 2.35 -1.01
CA ARG A 63 -6.32 3.01 -2.30
C ARG A 63 -5.25 2.28 -3.09
N MET A 64 -4.20 1.77 -2.43
CA MET A 64 -3.19 0.95 -3.07
C MET A 64 -3.81 -0.35 -3.61
N ILE A 65 -4.59 -1.08 -2.81
CA ILE A 65 -5.25 -2.31 -3.30
C ILE A 65 -6.17 -2.01 -4.50
N THR A 66 -6.94 -0.92 -4.42
CA THR A 66 -7.81 -0.47 -5.52
C THR A 66 -7.01 -0.14 -6.78
N GLY A 67 -5.84 0.51 -6.64
CA GLY A 67 -4.94 0.80 -7.76
C GLY A 67 -4.42 -0.48 -8.42
N ALA A 68 -3.94 -1.44 -7.62
CA ALA A 68 -3.43 -2.71 -8.12
C ALA A 68 -4.50 -3.52 -8.90
N ARG A 69 -5.77 -3.47 -8.48
CA ARG A 69 -6.88 -4.10 -9.20
C ARG A 69 -7.16 -3.47 -10.57
N ARG A 70 -6.90 -2.17 -10.74
CA ARG A 70 -7.14 -1.45 -12.00
C ARG A 70 -6.04 -1.66 -13.03
N GLU A 71 -4.79 -1.83 -12.58
CA GLU A 71 -3.64 -2.05 -13.48
C GLU A 71 -3.55 -3.50 -13.99
N GLY A 72 -4.14 -4.46 -13.27
CA GLY A 72 -4.21 -5.87 -13.69
C GLY A 72 -5.40 -6.24 -14.59
N ALA A 73 -6.29 -5.30 -14.90
CA ALA A 73 -7.44 -5.47 -15.81
C ALA A 73 -7.07 -5.10 -17.26
#